data_AF-A0A8T0D5S7-F1
#
_entry.id   AF-A0A8T0D5S7-F1
#
_cell.length_a   1.000
_cell.length_b   1.000
_cell.length_c   1.000
_cell.angle_alpha   90.00
_cell.angle_beta   90.00
_cell.angle_gamma   90.00
#
_symmetry.space_group_name_H-M   'P 1'
#
loop_
_entity.id
_entity.type
_entity.pdbx_description
1 polymer ?
#
loop_
_entity_poly.entity_id
_entity_poly.type
_entity_poly.pdbx_seq_one_letter_code
_entity_poly.pdbx_strand_id
1 'polypeptide(L)'
;DNIYRIKENFNKNFNDVYAKKESGISKIRTRLARIRKILVDLQQSSVTKSIIDPAFSAEEQPELLLTVDDSEITVDLYLSPAELAERETRKLAEEERRRREKLDNWRERGLEEMMGGVLEVRKEDELKKDVPKPAFLLAGKPVAHWTPDDRRLYAEYERKVQELNEEREKYRKFLEGDMKKMTALIDEEKAKFDEQLVVLFNDWIRAQMAVLHEELKVWRMKWMLLVEEEMFVQESDLNNMLKKTEDEETEVPVSF
;
A
#
# COMPACT_ATOMS: atom_id res chain seq x y z
N ASP A 1 -18.96 -8.85 30.17
CA ASP A 1 -18.79 -10.11 29.43
C ASP A 1 -17.31 -10.32 29.13
N ASN A 2 -16.71 -11.43 29.60
CA ASN A 2 -15.28 -11.72 29.44
C ASN A 2 -14.91 -11.92 27.97
N ILE A 3 -15.79 -12.57 27.20
CA ILE A 3 -15.58 -12.84 25.77
C ILE A 3 -15.45 -11.52 25.01
N TYR A 4 -16.33 -10.57 25.30
CA TYR A 4 -16.28 -9.24 24.70
C TYR A 4 -14.94 -8.54 24.97
N ARG A 5 -14.46 -8.55 26.22
CA ARG A 5 -13.18 -7.89 26.57
C ARG A 5 -11.98 -8.53 25.90
N ILE A 6 -11.96 -9.85 25.75
CA ILE A 6 -10.89 -10.57 25.04
C ILE A 6 -10.87 -10.16 23.57
N LYS A 7 -12.05 -10.15 22.91
CA LYS A 7 -12.21 -9.73 21.51
C LYS A 7 -11.83 -8.27 21.32
N GLU A 8 -12.26 -7.38 22.20
CA GLU A 8 -11.93 -5.95 22.13
C GLU A 8 -10.42 -5.70 22.26
N ASN A 9 -9.74 -6.42 23.16
CA ASN A 9 -8.30 -6.30 23.34
C ASN A 9 -7.53 -6.79 22.11
N PHE A 10 -7.96 -7.91 21.51
CA PHE A 10 -7.38 -8.39 20.26
C PHE A 10 -7.60 -7.39 19.11
N ASN A 11 -8.81 -6.82 19.00
CA ASN A 11 -9.12 -5.83 17.96
C ASN A 11 -8.23 -4.59 18.06
N LYS A 12 -7.90 -4.13 19.27
CA LYS A 12 -6.93 -3.03 19.47
C LYS A 12 -5.55 -3.38 18.92
N ASN A 13 -5.03 -4.55 19.29
CA ASN A 13 -3.73 -5.02 18.79
C ASN A 13 -3.74 -5.21 17.26
N PHE A 14 -4.84 -5.72 16.70
CA PHE A 14 -5.01 -5.86 15.25
C PHE A 14 -4.96 -4.51 14.56
N ASN A 15 -5.71 -3.52 15.06
CA ASN A 15 -5.74 -2.16 14.50
C ASN A 15 -4.34 -1.50 14.54
N ASP A 16 -3.58 -1.72 15.62
CA ASP A 16 -2.21 -1.21 15.72
C ASP A 16 -1.28 -1.81 14.66
N VAL A 17 -1.39 -3.12 14.39
CA VAL A 17 -0.61 -3.79 13.34
C VAL A 17 -1.09 -3.37 11.94
N TYR A 18 -2.39 -3.18 11.76
CA TYR A 18 -2.97 -2.66 10.53
C TYR A 18 -2.43 -1.26 10.20
N ALA A 19 -2.41 -0.35 11.17
CA ALA A 19 -1.82 1.00 11.01
C ALA A 19 -0.31 0.94 10.70
N LYS A 20 0.42 -0.01 11.31
CA LYS A 20 1.84 -0.23 10.98
C LYS A 20 2.02 -0.71 9.54
N LYS A 21 1.12 -1.56 9.03
CA LYS A 21 1.11 -1.99 7.62
C LYS A 21 0.94 -0.80 6.69
N GLU A 22 -0.04 0.06 6.97
CA GLU A 22 -0.32 1.25 6.17
C GLU A 22 0.88 2.21 6.12
N SER A 23 1.50 2.45 7.28
CA SER A 23 2.74 3.22 7.38
C SER A 23 3.89 2.56 6.61
N GLY A 24 4.04 1.23 6.71
CA GLY A 24 5.04 0.44 6.00
C GLY A 24 4.87 0.52 4.48
N ILE A 25 3.65 0.34 3.97
CA ILE A 25 3.31 0.48 2.55
C ILE A 25 3.63 1.90 2.07
N SER A 26 3.28 2.92 2.85
CA SER A 26 3.58 4.31 2.51
C SER A 26 5.10 4.55 2.38
N LYS A 27 5.89 4.04 3.33
CA LYS A 27 7.36 4.09 3.25
C LYS A 27 7.89 3.36 2.03
N ILE A 28 7.40 2.15 1.74
CA ILE A 28 7.81 1.37 0.57
C ILE A 28 7.48 2.14 -0.71
N ARG A 29 6.30 2.74 -0.83
CA ARG A 29 5.91 3.58 -1.98
C ARG A 29 6.86 4.77 -2.18
N THR A 30 7.24 5.47 -1.12
CA THR A 30 8.21 6.59 -1.24
C THR A 30 9.59 6.12 -1.71
N ARG A 31 10.05 4.96 -1.24
CA ARG A 31 11.32 4.34 -1.67
C ARG A 31 11.24 3.84 -3.12
N LEU A 32 10.14 3.23 -3.51
CA LEU A 32 9.87 2.82 -4.90
C LEU A 32 9.82 4.03 -5.85
N ALA A 33 9.21 5.15 -5.42
CA ALA A 33 9.23 6.39 -6.20
C ALA A 33 10.66 6.93 -6.41
N ARG A 34 11.54 6.80 -5.41
CA ARG A 34 12.96 7.12 -5.55
C ARG A 34 13.68 6.17 -6.52
N ILE A 35 13.42 4.86 -6.42
CA ILE A 35 13.97 3.86 -7.37
C ILE A 35 13.51 4.16 -8.81
N ARG A 36 12.24 4.54 -9.01
CA ARG A 36 11.73 4.97 -10.33
C ARG A 36 12.50 6.17 -10.88
N LYS A 37 12.79 7.19 -10.04
CA LYS A 37 13.61 8.35 -10.45
C LYS A 37 15.01 7.91 -10.88
N ILE A 38 15.66 7.07 -10.09
CA ILE A 38 17.00 6.53 -10.40
C ILE A 38 16.98 5.73 -11.71
N LEU A 39 15.95 4.93 -11.97
CA LEU A 39 15.82 4.17 -13.22
C LEU A 39 15.62 5.07 -14.44
N VAL A 40 14.89 6.19 -14.29
CA VAL A 40 14.78 7.22 -15.33
C VAL A 40 16.14 7.87 -15.58
N ASP A 41 16.90 8.18 -14.52
CA ASP A 41 18.24 8.77 -14.63
C ASP A 41 19.25 7.81 -15.30
N LEU A 42 19.10 6.50 -15.08
CA LEU A 42 19.87 5.45 -15.74
C LEU A 42 19.40 5.13 -17.17
N GLN A 43 18.36 5.80 -17.67
CA GLN A 43 17.71 5.55 -18.98
C GLN A 43 17.22 4.11 -19.17
N GLN A 44 17.02 3.36 -18.08
CA GLN A 44 16.49 1.99 -18.08
C GLN A 44 14.95 2.04 -17.94
N SER A 45 14.30 2.79 -18.83
CA SER A 45 12.86 3.03 -18.78
C SER A 45 12.01 1.77 -19.01
N SER A 46 12.57 0.72 -19.60
CA SER A 46 11.91 -0.58 -19.78
C SER A 46 11.64 -1.30 -18.45
N VAL A 47 12.56 -1.21 -17.49
CA VAL A 47 12.47 -1.85 -16.18
C VAL A 47 11.51 -1.09 -15.25
N THR A 48 11.37 0.21 -15.46
CA THR A 48 10.50 1.09 -14.64
C THR A 48 9.03 0.68 -14.69
N LYS A 49 8.55 0.17 -15.83
CA LYS A 49 7.16 -0.31 -16.00
C LYS A 49 6.86 -1.60 -15.24
N SER A 50 7.89 -2.36 -14.85
CA SER A 50 7.73 -3.64 -14.16
C SER A 50 7.55 -3.51 -12.64
N ILE A 51 7.66 -2.31 -12.09
CA ILE A 51 7.57 -2.10 -10.65
C ILE A 51 6.09 -2.00 -10.27
N ILE A 52 5.59 -3.05 -9.62
CA ILE A 52 4.24 -3.10 -9.05
C ILE A 52 4.27 -2.37 -7.71
N ASP A 53 3.37 -1.40 -7.53
CA ASP A 53 3.22 -0.72 -6.25
C ASP A 53 2.43 -1.61 -5.27
N PRO A 54 2.90 -1.76 -4.02
CA PRO A 54 2.16 -2.51 -3.03
C PRO A 54 0.86 -1.77 -2.68
N ALA A 55 -0.23 -2.53 -2.63
CA ALA A 55 -1.55 -2.11 -2.23
C ALA A 55 -2.15 -3.13 -1.27
N PHE A 56 -3.17 -2.71 -0.53
CA PHE A 56 -4.00 -3.64 0.23
C PHE A 56 -4.78 -4.54 -0.73
N SER A 57 -4.92 -5.80 -0.35
CA SER A 57 -5.83 -6.70 -1.07
C SER A 57 -7.28 -6.37 -0.68
N ALA A 58 -8.23 -6.66 -1.57
CA ALA A 58 -9.66 -6.50 -1.27
C ALA A 58 -10.09 -7.27 -0.01
N GLU A 59 -9.47 -8.43 0.24
CA GLU A 59 -9.72 -9.26 1.43
C GLU A 59 -9.26 -8.59 2.73
N GLU A 60 -8.32 -7.65 2.66
CA GLU A 60 -7.76 -6.95 3.83
C GLU A 60 -8.56 -5.70 4.20
N GLN A 61 -9.52 -5.31 3.36
CA GLN A 61 -10.37 -4.16 3.54
C GLN A 61 -11.84 -4.60 3.51
N PRO A 62 -12.33 -5.25 4.57
CA PRO A 62 -13.71 -5.75 4.61
C PRO A 62 -14.76 -4.64 4.50
N GLU A 63 -14.40 -3.39 4.81
CA GLU A 63 -15.26 -2.23 4.63
C GLU A 63 -15.62 -1.99 3.16
N LEU A 64 -14.71 -2.33 2.23
CA LEU A 64 -14.96 -2.22 0.78
C LEU A 64 -16.11 -3.13 0.32
N LEU A 65 -16.41 -4.22 1.03
CA LEU A 65 -17.55 -5.09 0.70
C LEU A 65 -18.90 -4.34 0.82
N LEU A 66 -18.96 -3.33 1.68
CA LEU A 66 -20.19 -2.58 1.96
C LEU A 66 -20.29 -1.28 1.15
N THR A 67 -19.23 -0.92 0.44
CA THR A 67 -19.15 0.31 -0.36
C THR A 67 -19.03 -0.04 -1.83
N VAL A 68 -19.94 0.49 -2.64
CA VAL A 68 -19.87 0.32 -4.10
C VAL A 68 -19.07 1.48 -4.67
N ASP A 69 -18.04 1.18 -5.45
CA ASP A 69 -17.29 2.18 -6.20
C ASP A 69 -18.03 2.48 -7.52
N ASP A 70 -17.96 3.73 -8.01
CA ASP A 70 -18.57 4.12 -9.28
C ASP A 70 -18.06 3.27 -10.46
N SER A 71 -16.84 2.73 -10.36
CA SER A 71 -16.26 1.81 -11.34
C SER A 71 -16.93 0.43 -11.40
N GLU A 72 -17.67 0.02 -10.36
CA GLU A 72 -18.47 -1.21 -10.34
C GLU A 72 -19.85 -1.03 -11.00
N ILE A 73 -20.28 0.23 -11.18
CA ILE A 73 -21.56 0.56 -11.78
C ILE A 73 -21.43 0.54 -13.30
N THR A 74 -21.94 -0.53 -13.91
CA THR A 74 -21.89 -0.74 -15.38
C THR A 74 -22.91 0.09 -16.16
N VAL A 75 -23.83 0.76 -15.46
CA VAL A 75 -24.92 1.54 -16.07
C VAL A 75 -24.55 3.02 -16.07
N ASP A 76 -24.63 3.64 -17.25
CA ASP A 76 -24.42 5.08 -17.39
C ASP A 76 -25.48 5.85 -16.59
N LEU A 77 -25.02 6.81 -15.78
CA LEU A 77 -25.90 7.71 -15.05
C LEU A 77 -26.79 8.47 -16.04
N TYR A 78 -28.10 8.27 -15.95
CA TYR A 78 -29.06 9.03 -16.73
C TYR A 78 -29.04 10.49 -16.28
N LEU A 79 -28.72 11.39 -17.21
CA LEU A 79 -28.74 12.84 -17.01
C LEU A 79 -29.89 13.43 -17.82
N SER A 80 -30.64 14.35 -17.23
CA SER A 80 -31.66 15.08 -17.98
C SER A 80 -31.01 15.97 -19.05
N PRO A 81 -31.74 16.31 -20.15
CA PRO A 81 -31.19 17.15 -21.21
C PRO A 81 -30.68 18.52 -20.73
N ALA A 82 -31.29 19.09 -19.68
CA ALA A 82 -30.86 20.35 -19.08
C ALA A 82 -29.53 20.22 -18.33
N GLU A 83 -29.36 19.15 -17.54
CA GLU A 83 -28.11 18.86 -16.81
C GLU A 83 -26.96 18.52 -17.77
N LEU A 84 -27.26 17.84 -18.88
CA LEU A 84 -26.28 17.54 -19.92
C LEU A 84 -25.75 18.85 -20.56
N ALA A 85 -26.64 19.78 -20.87
CA ALA A 85 -26.27 21.09 -21.43
C ALA A 85 -25.41 21.89 -20.44
N GLU A 86 -25.78 21.94 -19.16
CA GLU A 86 -24.98 22.62 -18.12
C GLU A 86 -23.58 21.98 -18.00
N ARG A 87 -23.49 20.66 -17.98
CA ARG A 87 -22.20 19.94 -17.88
C ARG A 87 -21.31 20.21 -19.08
N GLU A 88 -21.86 20.24 -20.29
CA GLU A 88 -21.12 20.59 -21.51
C GLU A 88 -20.67 22.05 -21.51
N THR A 89 -21.51 23.00 -21.07
CA THR A 89 -21.07 24.40 -20.92
C THR A 89 -19.93 24.54 -19.91
N ARG A 90 -19.99 23.80 -18.80
CA ARG A 90 -18.94 23.79 -17.77
C ARG A 90 -17.64 23.20 -18.29
N LYS A 91 -17.70 22.08 -19.04
CA LYS A 91 -16.53 21.49 -19.70
C LYS A 91 -15.90 22.47 -20.70
N LEU A 92 -16.70 23.10 -21.55
CA LEU A 92 -16.21 24.10 -22.51
C LEU A 92 -15.53 25.28 -21.82
N ALA A 93 -16.12 25.80 -20.74
CA ALA A 93 -15.51 26.87 -19.96
C ALA A 93 -14.19 26.45 -19.30
N GLU A 94 -14.10 25.22 -18.77
CA GLU A 94 -12.85 24.68 -18.21
C GLU A 94 -11.77 24.42 -19.26
N GLU A 95 -12.14 23.93 -20.45
CA GLU A 95 -11.22 23.75 -21.57
C GLU A 95 -10.71 25.09 -22.09
N GLU A 96 -11.57 26.10 -22.18
CA GLU A 96 -11.18 27.45 -22.56
C GLU A 96 -10.24 28.05 -21.51
N ARG A 97 -10.53 27.86 -20.22
CA ARG A 97 -9.62 28.27 -19.13
C ARG A 97 -8.26 27.59 -19.25
N ARG A 98 -8.23 26.27 -19.48
CA ARG A 98 -6.99 25.50 -19.70
C ARG A 98 -6.22 25.95 -20.94
N ARG A 99 -6.92 26.36 -22.02
CA ARG A 99 -6.26 26.94 -23.21
C ARG A 99 -5.66 28.31 -22.92
N ARG A 100 -6.37 29.18 -22.19
CA ARG A 100 -5.88 30.50 -21.79
C ARG A 100 -4.67 30.37 -20.87
N GLU A 101 -4.72 29.48 -19.88
CA GLU A 101 -3.58 29.16 -19.00
C GLU A 101 -2.35 28.68 -19.80
N LYS A 102 -2.53 27.82 -20.81
CA LYS A 102 -1.42 27.38 -21.70
C LYS A 102 -0.87 28.47 -22.62
N LEU A 103 -1.68 29.47 -22.99
CA LEU A 103 -1.24 30.61 -23.78
C LEU A 103 -0.43 31.61 -22.93
N ASP A 104 -0.73 31.70 -21.63
CA ASP A 104 -0.03 32.54 -20.65
C ASP A 104 1.28 31.94 -20.11
N ASN A 105 1.83 30.93 -20.78
CA ASN A 105 3.10 30.28 -20.44
C ASN A 105 4.34 31.09 -20.89
N TRP A 106 4.30 32.43 -20.88
CA TRP A 106 5.46 33.26 -21.25
C TRP A 106 6.66 33.01 -20.32
N ARG A 107 6.39 32.72 -19.04
CA ARG A 107 7.41 32.44 -18.03
C ARG A 107 8.09 31.08 -18.24
N GLU A 108 7.31 30.05 -18.58
CA GLU A 108 7.84 28.72 -18.91
C GLU A 108 8.58 28.75 -20.25
N ARG A 109 8.04 29.43 -21.26
CA ARG A 109 8.73 29.65 -22.55
C ARG A 109 10.03 30.44 -22.39
N GLY A 110 10.05 31.49 -21.57
CA GLY A 110 11.25 32.27 -21.30
C GLY A 110 12.32 31.46 -20.56
N LEU A 111 11.92 30.56 -19.65
CA LEU A 111 12.85 29.64 -18.99
C LEU A 111 13.39 28.58 -19.97
N GLU A 112 12.55 28.09 -20.88
CA GLU A 112 12.94 27.16 -21.94
C GLU A 112 13.91 27.81 -22.94
N GLU A 113 13.65 29.06 -23.33
CA GLU A 113 14.47 29.80 -24.28
C GLU A 113 15.78 30.32 -23.68
N MET A 114 15.81 30.68 -22.39
CA MET A 114 17.03 31.19 -21.74
C MET A 114 17.88 30.10 -21.07
N MET A 115 17.28 29.04 -20.51
CA MET A 115 18.00 27.99 -19.75
C MET A 115 17.58 26.54 -20.10
N GLY A 116 16.89 26.32 -21.22
CA GLY A 116 16.50 24.97 -21.65
C GLY A 116 15.48 24.28 -20.72
N GLY A 117 14.73 25.06 -19.94
CA GLY A 117 13.59 24.58 -19.14
C GLY A 117 13.96 24.09 -17.73
N VAL A 118 15.23 24.15 -17.33
CA VAL A 118 15.70 23.70 -16.01
C VAL A 118 16.39 24.87 -15.28
N LEU A 119 15.78 25.30 -14.16
CA LEU A 119 16.26 26.45 -13.37
C LEU A 119 17.56 26.15 -12.60
N GLU A 120 17.77 24.88 -12.23
CA GLU A 120 18.97 24.41 -11.54
C GLU A 120 19.64 23.32 -12.38
N VAL A 121 20.76 23.65 -13.03
CA VAL A 121 21.59 22.66 -13.70
C VAL A 121 22.18 21.75 -12.63
N ARG A 122 21.61 20.55 -12.49
CA ARG A 122 22.19 19.51 -11.65
C ARG A 122 23.43 18.97 -12.35
N LYS A 123 24.47 18.62 -11.59
CA LYS A 123 25.67 17.93 -12.12
C LYS A 123 25.31 16.69 -12.95
N GLU A 124 24.20 16.07 -12.60
CA GLU A 124 23.58 14.92 -13.26
C GLU A 124 23.22 15.19 -14.73
N ASP A 125 22.80 16.42 -15.06
CA ASP A 125 22.43 16.84 -16.41
C ASP A 125 23.62 17.35 -17.23
N GLU A 126 24.69 17.82 -16.56
CA GLU A 126 25.98 18.11 -17.21
C GLU A 126 26.67 16.83 -17.66
N LEU A 127 26.62 15.78 -16.82
CA LEU A 127 27.10 14.45 -17.20
C LEU A 127 26.35 13.88 -18.41
N LYS A 128 25.09 14.26 -18.65
CA LYS A 128 24.31 13.81 -19.82
C LYS A 128 24.70 14.54 -21.12
N LYS A 129 25.36 15.70 -21.06
CA LYS A 129 25.81 16.44 -22.25
C LYS A 129 27.09 15.80 -22.79
N ASP A 130 27.08 15.43 -24.07
CA ASP A 130 28.29 14.91 -24.73
C ASP A 130 29.27 16.04 -25.03
N VAL A 131 30.58 15.75 -24.97
CA VAL A 131 31.60 16.70 -25.44
C VAL A 131 31.38 16.94 -26.94
N PRO A 132 31.21 18.20 -27.39
CA PRO A 132 30.96 18.49 -28.79
C PRO A 132 32.14 18.04 -29.63
N LYS A 133 31.86 17.29 -30.70
CA LYS A 133 32.88 16.80 -31.63
C LYS A 133 33.59 17.98 -32.28
N PRO A 134 34.94 18.01 -32.30
CA PRO A 134 35.71 19.03 -33.00
C PRO A 134 35.28 19.22 -34.46
N ALA A 135 35.29 20.47 -34.92
CA ALA A 135 34.80 20.86 -36.25
C ALA A 135 35.49 20.11 -37.41
N PHE A 136 36.75 19.70 -37.27
CA PHE A 136 37.48 18.94 -38.30
C PHE A 136 37.02 17.47 -38.40
N LEU A 137 36.52 16.88 -37.31
CA LEU A 137 35.89 15.55 -37.30
C LEU A 137 34.47 15.60 -37.90
N LEU A 138 33.73 16.67 -37.64
CA LEU A 138 32.41 16.92 -38.25
C LEU A 138 32.51 17.18 -39.76
N ALA A 139 33.58 17.83 -40.21
CA ALA A 139 33.86 18.08 -41.63
C ALA A 139 34.40 16.86 -42.41
N GLY A 140 34.55 15.69 -41.76
CA GLY A 140 34.98 14.45 -42.41
C GLY A 140 36.39 14.50 -43.01
N LYS A 141 37.28 15.37 -42.50
CA LYS A 141 38.64 15.50 -43.03
C LYS A 141 39.41 14.18 -42.82
N PRO A 142 39.97 13.56 -43.88
CA PRO A 142 40.77 12.34 -43.76
C PRO A 142 41.98 12.55 -42.85
N VAL A 143 42.37 11.49 -42.13
CA VAL A 143 43.51 11.48 -41.19
C VAL A 143 44.82 11.97 -41.84
N ALA A 144 44.97 11.79 -43.15
CA ALA A 144 46.12 12.26 -43.92
C ALA A 144 46.26 13.79 -43.99
N HIS A 145 45.17 14.55 -43.80
CA HIS A 145 45.14 16.01 -43.87
C HIS A 145 45.18 16.68 -42.49
N TRP A 146 45.51 15.93 -41.43
CA TRP A 146 45.56 16.47 -40.08
C TRP A 146 46.82 17.32 -39.87
N THR A 147 46.59 18.60 -39.65
CA THR A 147 47.62 19.56 -39.22
C THR A 147 48.15 19.12 -37.83
N PRO A 148 49.40 19.46 -37.46
CA PRO A 148 49.91 19.16 -36.11
C PRO A 148 49.00 19.72 -34.99
N ASP A 149 48.33 20.83 -35.25
CA ASP A 149 47.34 21.42 -34.34
C ASP A 149 46.03 20.61 -34.27
N ASP A 150 45.56 20.03 -35.38
CA ASP A 150 44.39 19.13 -35.39
C ASP A 150 44.64 17.86 -34.56
N ARG A 151 45.88 17.34 -34.59
CA ARG A 151 46.30 16.21 -33.75
C ARG A 151 46.30 16.55 -32.25
N ARG A 152 46.71 17.76 -31.88
CA ARG A 152 46.65 18.25 -30.48
C ARG A 152 45.21 18.42 -30.02
N LEU A 153 44.36 19.04 -30.85
CA LEU A 153 42.93 19.22 -30.59
C LEU A 153 42.20 17.88 -30.46
N TYR A 154 42.58 16.86 -31.25
CA TYR A 154 42.03 15.51 -31.13
C TYR A 154 42.42 14.85 -29.79
N ALA A 155 43.69 14.94 -29.40
CA ALA A 155 44.17 14.37 -28.13
C ALA A 155 43.51 15.03 -26.92
N GLU A 156 43.30 16.35 -26.95
CA GLU A 156 42.55 17.06 -25.89
C GLU A 156 41.06 16.69 -25.87
N TYR A 157 40.44 16.50 -27.03
CA TYR A 157 39.06 16.02 -27.13
C TYR A 157 38.92 14.61 -26.57
N GLU A 158 39.81 13.68 -26.95
CA GLU A 158 39.81 12.31 -26.46
C GLU A 158 40.02 12.24 -24.94
N ARG A 159 40.93 13.06 -24.40
CA ARG A 159 41.13 13.16 -22.95
C ARG A 159 39.87 13.66 -22.23
N LYS A 160 39.21 14.70 -22.76
CA LYS A 160 37.95 15.22 -22.20
C LYS A 160 36.81 14.20 -22.29
N VAL A 161 36.75 13.42 -23.37
CA VAL A 161 35.77 12.34 -23.53
C VAL A 161 36.03 11.21 -22.53
N GLN A 162 37.29 10.84 -22.31
CA GLN A 162 37.67 9.83 -21.30
C GLN A 162 37.33 10.30 -19.89
N GLU A 163 37.72 11.52 -19.50
CA GLU A 163 37.38 12.13 -18.21
C GLU A 163 35.86 12.15 -17.98
N LEU A 164 35.07 12.58 -18.96
CA LEU A 164 33.61 12.59 -18.89
C LEU A 164 33.03 11.17 -18.74
N ASN A 165 33.59 10.18 -19.44
CA ASN A 165 33.12 8.80 -19.35
C ASN A 165 33.44 8.16 -17.99
N GLU A 166 34.60 8.47 -17.40
CA GLU A 166 34.94 8.05 -16.03
C GLU A 166 33.98 8.65 -15.00
N GLU A 167 33.63 9.93 -15.14
CA GLU A 167 32.64 10.59 -14.28
C GLU A 167 31.25 9.97 -14.44
N ARG A 168 30.82 9.69 -15.68
CA ARG A 168 29.58 8.95 -15.97
C ARG A 168 29.55 7.57 -15.33
N GLU A 169 30.65 6.83 -15.38
CA GLU A 169 30.71 5.49 -14.78
C GLU A 169 30.69 5.55 -13.25
N LYS A 170 31.40 6.51 -12.63
CA LYS A 170 31.33 6.76 -11.19
C LYS A 170 29.91 7.10 -10.74
N TYR A 171 29.23 7.98 -11.49
CA TYR A 171 27.85 8.37 -11.21
C TYR A 171 26.87 7.20 -11.39
N ARG A 172 27.04 6.38 -12.45
CA ARG A 172 26.25 5.16 -12.66
C ARG A 172 26.40 4.19 -11.48
N LYS A 173 27.64 3.92 -11.04
CA LYS A 173 27.91 3.05 -9.88
C LYS A 173 27.30 3.60 -8.59
N PHE A 174 27.32 4.92 -8.41
CA PHE A 174 26.67 5.57 -7.28
C PHE A 174 25.15 5.36 -7.30
N LEU A 175 24.50 5.58 -8.45
CA LEU A 175 23.06 5.35 -8.62
C LEU A 175 22.68 3.87 -8.43
N GLU A 176 23.45 2.93 -8.95
CA GLU A 176 23.26 1.49 -8.72
C GLU A 176 23.39 1.13 -7.24
N GLY A 177 24.34 1.75 -6.53
CA GLY A 177 24.52 1.58 -5.08
C GLY A 177 23.32 2.12 -4.29
N ASP A 178 22.82 3.30 -4.63
CA ASP A 178 21.64 3.88 -3.98
C ASP A 178 20.39 3.04 -4.26
N MET A 179 20.23 2.54 -5.49
CA MET A 179 19.14 1.62 -5.85
C MET A 179 19.19 0.34 -5.00
N LYS A 180 20.37 -0.31 -4.91
CA LYS A 180 20.54 -1.51 -4.06
C LYS A 180 20.21 -1.23 -2.59
N LYS A 181 20.64 -0.08 -2.07
CA LYS A 181 20.33 0.35 -0.70
C LYS A 181 18.82 0.52 -0.49
N MET A 182 18.12 1.16 -1.43
CA MET A 182 16.67 1.33 -1.34
C MET A 182 15.94 -0.01 -1.40
N THR A 183 16.37 -0.93 -2.27
CA THR A 183 15.80 -2.29 -2.33
C THR A 183 16.01 -3.04 -1.02
N ALA A 184 17.23 -3.02 -0.46
CA ALA A 184 17.51 -3.67 0.83
C ALA A 184 16.64 -3.11 1.97
N LEU A 185 16.46 -1.79 2.02
CA LEU A 185 15.57 -1.16 2.99
C LEU A 185 14.10 -1.58 2.80
N ILE A 186 13.64 -1.75 1.55
CA ILE A 186 12.29 -2.24 1.27
C ILE A 186 12.14 -3.68 1.79
N ASP A 187 13.12 -4.54 1.55
CA ASP A 187 13.06 -5.93 1.99
C ASP A 187 13.15 -6.05 3.51
N GLU A 188 13.90 -5.17 4.19
CA GLU A 188 13.91 -5.08 5.65
C GLU A 188 12.54 -4.67 6.22
N GLU A 189 11.85 -3.68 5.63
CA GLU A 189 10.49 -3.31 6.10
C GLU A 189 9.48 -4.44 5.86
N LYS A 190 9.60 -5.19 4.75
CA LYS A 190 8.76 -6.38 4.51
C LYS A 190 8.99 -7.43 5.59
N ALA A 191 10.24 -7.83 5.81
CA ALA A 191 10.59 -8.83 6.81
C ALA A 191 10.12 -8.42 8.22
N LYS A 192 10.32 -7.16 8.59
CA LYS A 192 9.84 -6.63 9.87
C LYS A 192 8.32 -6.67 10.01
N PHE A 193 7.58 -6.44 8.92
CA PHE A 193 6.13 -6.57 8.93
C PHE A 193 5.70 -8.04 9.03
N ASP A 194 6.34 -8.94 8.29
CA ASP A 194 6.06 -10.38 8.34
C ASP A 194 6.27 -10.95 9.75
N GLU A 195 7.33 -10.53 10.44
CA GLU A 195 7.54 -10.88 11.87
C GLU A 195 6.41 -10.39 12.76
N GLN A 196 5.94 -9.15 12.58
CA GLN A 196 4.80 -8.60 13.33
C GLN A 196 3.51 -9.36 13.05
N LEU A 197 3.31 -9.79 11.80
CA LEU A 197 2.15 -10.58 11.39
C LEU A 197 2.15 -11.95 12.07
N VAL A 198 3.31 -12.61 12.15
CA VAL A 198 3.46 -13.89 12.87
C VAL A 198 3.14 -13.74 14.35
N VAL A 199 3.60 -12.65 14.99
CA VAL A 199 3.26 -12.36 16.39
C VAL A 199 1.76 -12.16 16.56
N LEU A 200 1.14 -11.34 15.70
CA LEU A 200 -0.31 -11.10 15.73
C LEU A 200 -1.10 -12.39 15.52
N PHE A 201 -0.67 -13.27 14.60
CA PHE A 201 -1.32 -14.54 14.35
C PHE A 201 -1.27 -15.47 15.58
N ASN A 202 -0.14 -15.52 16.29
CA ASN A 202 -0.05 -16.26 17.54
C ASN A 202 -0.97 -15.68 18.63
N ASP A 203 -1.08 -14.36 18.71
CA ASP A 203 -2.00 -13.70 19.64
C ASP A 203 -3.46 -13.93 19.27
N TRP A 204 -3.78 -14.02 17.97
CA TRP A 204 -5.11 -14.41 17.49
C TRP A 204 -5.47 -15.83 17.95
N ILE A 205 -4.55 -16.80 17.81
CA ILE A 205 -4.76 -18.17 18.29
C ILE A 205 -5.04 -18.17 19.80
N ARG A 206 -4.24 -17.42 20.59
CA ARG A 206 -4.42 -17.32 22.04
C ARG A 206 -5.77 -16.69 22.40
N ALA A 207 -6.16 -15.62 21.72
CA ALA A 207 -7.44 -14.97 21.92
C ALA A 207 -8.60 -15.94 21.59
N GLN A 208 -8.51 -16.67 20.47
CA GLN A 208 -9.51 -17.66 20.07
C GLN A 208 -9.64 -18.79 21.09
N MET A 209 -8.51 -19.32 21.59
CA MET A 209 -8.51 -20.31 22.66
C MET A 209 -9.19 -19.79 23.93
N ALA A 210 -8.90 -18.56 24.33
CA ALA A 210 -9.51 -17.95 25.51
C ALA A 210 -11.04 -17.74 25.33
N VAL A 211 -11.48 -17.33 24.14
CA VAL A 211 -12.91 -17.22 23.81
C VAL A 211 -13.60 -18.58 23.91
N LEU A 212 -13.07 -19.61 23.25
CA LEU A 212 -13.63 -20.97 23.31
C LEU A 212 -13.69 -21.51 24.73
N HIS A 213 -12.68 -21.20 25.56
CA HIS A 213 -12.66 -21.60 26.96
C HIS A 213 -13.77 -20.93 27.78
N GLU A 214 -14.01 -19.64 27.59
CA GLU A 214 -15.11 -18.92 28.25
C GLU A 214 -16.48 -19.39 27.72
N GLU A 215 -16.63 -19.62 26.42
CA GLU A 215 -17.86 -20.17 25.84
C GLU A 215 -18.20 -21.55 26.42
N LEU A 216 -17.20 -22.43 26.57
CA LEU A 216 -17.39 -23.74 27.20
C LEU A 216 -17.83 -23.62 28.66
N LYS A 217 -17.31 -22.65 29.42
CA LYS A 217 -17.76 -22.38 30.80
C LYS A 217 -19.24 -22.00 30.83
N VAL A 218 -19.66 -21.11 29.93
CA VAL A 218 -21.07 -20.71 29.80
C VAL A 218 -21.95 -21.92 29.50
N TRP A 219 -21.55 -22.78 28.56
CA TRP A 219 -22.28 -24.01 28.26
C TRP A 219 -22.37 -24.96 29.46
N ARG A 220 -21.28 -25.15 30.20
CA ARG A 220 -21.28 -25.98 31.41
C ARG A 220 -22.21 -25.42 32.48
N MET A 221 -22.20 -24.11 32.71
CA MET A 221 -23.10 -23.47 33.68
C MET A 221 -24.57 -23.64 33.25
N LYS A 222 -24.88 -23.43 31.97
CA LYS A 222 -26.23 -23.67 31.44
C LYS A 222 -26.68 -25.12 31.63
N TRP A 223 -25.80 -26.08 31.36
CA TRP A 223 -26.08 -27.50 31.59
C TRP A 223 -26.38 -27.79 33.07
N MET A 224 -25.54 -27.29 33.98
CA MET A 224 -25.75 -27.48 35.42
C MET A 224 -27.09 -26.90 35.90
N LEU A 225 -27.47 -25.71 35.41
CA LEU A 225 -28.76 -25.10 35.73
C LEU A 225 -29.93 -25.94 35.22
N LEU A 226 -29.83 -26.47 34.00
CA LEU A 226 -30.87 -27.34 33.43
C LEU A 226 -31.06 -28.62 34.24
N VAL A 227 -29.95 -29.25 34.65
CA VAL A 227 -29.98 -30.46 35.50
C VAL A 227 -30.56 -30.14 36.89
N GLU A 228 -30.23 -28.99 37.46
CA GLU A 228 -30.79 -28.54 38.74
C GLU A 228 -32.31 -28.31 38.64
N GLU A 229 -32.77 -27.68 37.56
CA GLU A 229 -34.20 -27.52 37.28
C GLU A 229 -34.90 -28.88 37.15
N GLU A 230 -34.33 -29.84 36.42
CA GLU A 230 -34.88 -31.20 36.29
C GLU A 230 -34.97 -31.91 37.65
N MET A 231 -33.92 -31.85 38.47
CA MET A 231 -33.92 -32.44 39.81
C MET A 231 -34.98 -31.79 40.71
N PHE A 232 -35.12 -30.46 40.66
CA PHE A 232 -36.12 -29.74 41.43
C PHE A 232 -37.55 -30.15 41.06
N VAL A 233 -37.83 -30.32 39.76
CA VAL A 233 -39.13 -30.82 39.29
C VAL A 233 -39.39 -32.24 39.80
N GLN A 234 -38.40 -33.14 39.66
CA GLN A 234 -38.52 -34.52 40.12
C GLN A 234 -38.76 -34.61 41.64
N GLU A 235 -38.04 -33.82 42.43
CA GLU A 235 -38.22 -33.75 43.88
C GLU A 235 -39.62 -33.22 44.25
N SER A 236 -40.12 -32.20 43.54
CA SER A 236 -41.47 -31.68 43.74
C SER A 236 -42.53 -32.74 43.45
N ASP A 237 -42.39 -33.47 42.34
CA ASP A 237 -43.30 -34.54 41.95
C ASP A 237 -43.30 -35.70 42.97
N LEU A 238 -42.12 -36.13 43.42
CA LEU A 238 -41.98 -37.16 44.46
C LEU A 238 -42.64 -36.72 45.78
N ASN A 239 -42.40 -35.49 46.23
CA ASN A 239 -43.02 -34.94 47.43
C ASN A 239 -44.55 -34.87 47.31
N ASN A 240 -45.07 -34.53 46.12
CA ASN A 240 -46.51 -34.52 45.88
C ASN A 240 -47.12 -35.93 45.91
N MET A 241 -46.41 -36.94 45.39
CA MET A 241 -46.84 -38.34 45.49
C MET A 241 -46.81 -38.84 46.94
N LEU A 242 -45.77 -38.49 47.70
CA LEU A 242 -45.61 -38.87 49.11
C LEU A 242 -46.76 -38.32 49.97
N LYS A 243 -47.12 -37.05 49.77
CA LYS A 243 -48.29 -36.44 50.42
C LYS A 243 -49.59 -37.17 50.09
N LYS A 244 -49.81 -37.51 48.81
CA LYS A 244 -51.02 -38.27 48.42
C LYS A 244 -51.09 -39.63 49.10
N THR A 245 -49.97 -40.35 49.20
CA THR A 245 -49.95 -41.66 49.88
C THR A 245 -50.16 -41.53 51.39
N GLU A 246 -49.62 -40.49 52.02
CA GLU A 246 -49.88 -40.21 53.45
C GLU A 246 -51.36 -39.87 53.69
N ASP A 247 -51.96 -39.05 52.82
CA ASP A 247 -53.39 -38.73 52.88
C ASP A 247 -54.24 -40.01 52.74
N GLU A 248 -53.91 -40.89 51.77
CA GLU A 248 -54.59 -42.18 51.58
C GLU A 248 -54.43 -43.13 52.77
N GLU A 249 -53.25 -43.22 53.40
CA GLU A 249 -53.04 -44.04 54.61
C GLU A 249 -53.81 -43.52 55.82
N THR A 250 -53.98 -42.20 55.95
CA THR A 250 -54.80 -41.62 57.03
C THR A 250 -56.32 -41.81 56.82
N GLU A 251 -56.76 -42.02 55.58
CA GLU A 251 -58.16 -42.28 55.24
C GLU A 251 -58.59 -43.76 55.38
N VAL A 252 -57.66 -44.71 55.54
CA VAL A 252 -57.98 -46.12 55.82
C VAL A 252 -58.03 -46.35 57.34
N PRO A 253 -59.22 -46.46 57.97
CA PRO A 253 -59.28 -46.80 59.39
C PRO A 253 -58.87 -48.26 59.57
N VAL A 254 -57.93 -48.50 60.49
CA VAL A 254 -57.54 -49.84 60.96
C VAL A 254 -58.80 -50.61 61.41
N SER A 255 -59.34 -51.46 60.54
CA SER A 255 -60.40 -52.40 60.89
C SER A 255 -59.76 -53.64 61.54
N PHE A 256 -59.83 -53.71 62.86
CA PHE A 256 -59.68 -54.95 63.64
C PHE A 256 -60.96 -55.79 63.59
#